data_AF-A0A969K628-F1
#
_entry.id   AF-A0A969K628-F1
#
_cell.length_a   1.000
_cell.length_b   1.000
_cell.length_c   1.000
_cell.angle_alpha   90.00
_cell.angle_beta   90.00
_cell.angle_gamma   90.00
#
_symmetry.space_group_name_H-M   'P 1'
#
loop_
_entity.id
_entity.type
_entity.pdbx_description
1 polymer ?
#
loop_
_entity_poly.entity_id
_entity_poly.type
_entity_poly.pdbx_seq_one_letter_code
_entity_poly.pdbx_strand_id
1 'polypeptide(L)'
;MFLEECDRQILTTDSENMVSVPQSAPQSAVSPESLDRWFPAERQRNYITALQERGGLTRLRAEYFVKLWGYLLLKWQQEQGNSLNQPLTRLYPMTEMVPCTHREAAELFYGQQEKGSDRAAGMMLDRLIGLGLLEKRFDGQTLCLRVRDLPELIFSEQSESTESVQLYPDAFNPRTDVIPVANLFVKNYTEIIRDVSAAAAARKTAKCLRAWSQNYAACMRVLRRSDNLNPVGVSIFYPVSSESEDSFF
;
A
#
# COMPACT_ATOMS: atom_id res chain seq x y z
N MET A 1 70.90 -14.12 45.78
CA MET A 1 70.42 -13.15 46.78
C MET A 1 69.12 -12.59 46.19
N PHE A 2 67.92 -13.13 46.36
CA PHE A 2 67.24 -14.02 47.31
C PHE A 2 66.39 -15.06 46.50
N LEU A 3 66.47 -16.37 46.77
CA LEU A 3 65.47 -17.24 47.49
C LEU A 3 64.10 -17.30 46.78
N GLU A 4 63.44 -18.41 46.39
CA GLU A 4 63.38 -19.87 46.68
C GLU A 4 62.61 -20.52 45.48
N GLU A 5 63.00 -21.60 44.80
CA GLU A 5 62.87 -23.05 45.11
C GLU A 5 61.66 -23.51 45.95
N CYS A 6 60.64 -24.11 45.31
CA CYS A 6 60.13 -25.47 45.63
C CYS A 6 58.92 -25.88 44.77
N ASP A 7 59.23 -26.57 43.69
CA ASP A 7 58.78 -27.92 43.29
C ASP A 7 57.50 -28.60 43.88
N ARG A 8 56.85 -29.33 42.94
CA ARG A 8 56.02 -30.57 43.03
C ARG A 8 54.50 -30.48 43.30
N GLN A 9 53.66 -30.71 42.28
CA GLN A 9 53.13 -32.02 41.77
C GLN A 9 52.00 -32.57 42.68
N ILE A 10 50.82 -33.06 42.25
CA ILE A 10 50.41 -33.85 41.07
C ILE A 10 48.87 -34.13 41.13
N LEU A 11 48.18 -34.26 39.96
CA LEU A 11 46.91 -35.00 39.62
C LEU A 11 45.61 -34.66 40.41
N THR A 12 44.37 -34.61 39.90
CA THR A 12 43.63 -35.32 38.81
C THR A 12 42.21 -34.72 38.70
N THR A 13 41.52 -34.95 37.55
CA THR A 13 40.03 -35.00 37.32
C THR A 13 39.22 -33.71 37.54
N ASP A 14 38.20 -33.31 36.77
CA ASP A 14 37.48 -33.82 35.59
C ASP A 14 36.52 -32.70 35.11
N SER A 15 36.04 -32.82 33.88
CA SER A 15 34.77 -32.27 33.34
C SER A 15 34.67 -30.74 33.13
N GLU A 16 34.81 -30.27 31.89
CA GLU A 16 33.70 -30.11 30.93
C GLU A 16 32.49 -29.35 31.50
N ASN A 17 32.40 -28.05 31.20
CA ASN A 17 31.21 -27.50 30.57
C ASN A 17 31.49 -26.10 30.00
N MET A 18 31.87 -26.10 28.72
CA MET A 18 31.61 -24.99 27.82
C MET A 18 30.10 -24.82 27.69
N VAL A 19 29.52 -23.85 28.40
CA VAL A 19 28.23 -23.28 27.98
C VAL A 19 28.56 -22.22 26.94
N SER A 20 28.89 -22.69 25.74
CA SER A 20 28.75 -21.90 24.53
C SER A 20 27.28 -21.52 24.42
N VAL A 21 26.97 -20.27 24.77
CA VAL A 21 25.73 -19.61 24.38
C VAL A 21 25.60 -19.81 22.87
N PRO A 22 24.54 -20.47 22.36
CA PRO A 22 24.36 -20.59 20.94
C PRO A 22 24.11 -19.17 20.43
N GLN A 23 25.09 -18.63 19.69
CA GLN A 23 24.84 -17.57 18.73
C GLN A 23 23.72 -18.09 17.82
N SER A 24 22.50 -17.63 18.09
CA SER A 24 21.38 -17.80 17.18
C SER A 24 21.84 -17.28 15.83
N ALA A 25 22.04 -18.20 14.89
CA ALA A 25 22.27 -17.89 13.49
C ALA A 25 21.24 -16.83 13.05
N PRO A 26 21.61 -15.86 12.22
CA PRO A 26 20.64 -14.91 11.68
C PRO A 26 19.56 -15.73 10.97
N GLN A 27 18.36 -15.76 11.55
CA GLN A 27 17.17 -16.29 10.91
C GLN A 27 17.11 -15.63 9.54
N SER A 28 17.23 -16.43 8.48
CA SER A 28 17.45 -15.96 7.11
C SER A 28 16.53 -14.78 6.80
N ALA A 29 17.11 -13.57 6.69
CA ALA A 29 16.40 -12.37 6.29
C ALA A 29 15.63 -12.68 5.01
N VAL A 30 14.36 -12.31 4.93
CA VAL A 30 13.56 -12.46 3.70
C VAL A 30 14.30 -11.73 2.58
N SER A 31 14.87 -12.50 1.67
CA SER A 31 15.52 -11.95 0.48
C SER A 31 14.48 -11.78 -0.62
N PRO A 32 14.59 -10.73 -1.47
CA PRO A 32 13.73 -10.55 -2.64
C PRO A 32 13.62 -11.80 -3.52
N GLU A 33 14.72 -12.53 -3.69
CA GLU A 33 14.78 -13.76 -4.49
C GLU A 33 13.96 -14.92 -3.91
N SER A 34 13.78 -14.94 -2.59
CA SER A 34 12.99 -15.96 -1.90
C SER A 34 11.49 -15.71 -1.95
N LEU A 35 11.04 -14.58 -2.52
CA LEU A 35 9.64 -14.18 -2.50
C LEU A 35 8.72 -15.24 -3.12
N ASP A 36 9.09 -15.83 -4.26
CA ASP A 36 8.22 -16.81 -4.95
C ASP A 36 8.01 -18.10 -4.13
N ARG A 37 8.94 -18.42 -3.21
CA ARG A 37 8.79 -19.54 -2.25
C ARG A 37 7.73 -19.23 -1.19
N TRP A 38 7.71 -17.98 -0.72
CA TRP A 38 6.82 -17.54 0.36
C TRP A 38 5.52 -16.95 -0.16
N PHE A 39 5.43 -16.56 -1.43
CA PHE A 39 4.24 -16.01 -2.04
C PHE A 39 4.13 -16.51 -3.49
N PRO A 40 3.52 -17.70 -3.71
CA PRO A 40 3.52 -18.35 -5.02
C PRO A 40 2.87 -17.51 -6.13
N ALA A 41 3.41 -17.61 -7.34
CA ALA A 41 2.95 -16.84 -8.50
C ALA A 41 1.45 -17.01 -8.82
N GLU A 42 0.87 -18.18 -8.54
CA GLU A 42 -0.57 -18.41 -8.71
C GLU A 42 -1.41 -17.50 -7.82
N ARG A 43 -0.97 -17.28 -6.57
CA ARG A 43 -1.63 -16.36 -5.64
C ARG A 43 -1.43 -14.92 -6.07
N GLN A 44 -0.23 -14.57 -6.53
CA GLN A 44 0.06 -13.24 -7.06
C GLN A 44 -0.90 -12.85 -8.21
N ARG A 45 -1.19 -13.80 -9.13
CA ARG A 45 -2.07 -13.55 -10.30
C ARG A 45 -3.44 -13.03 -9.92
N ASN A 46 -4.05 -13.55 -8.86
CA ASN A 46 -5.39 -13.11 -8.43
C ASN A 46 -5.40 -11.63 -8.05
N TYR A 47 -4.38 -11.17 -7.31
CA TYR A 47 -4.23 -9.75 -6.95
C TYR A 47 -3.91 -8.89 -8.16
N ILE A 48 -3.08 -9.39 -9.08
CA ILE A 48 -2.73 -8.68 -10.32
C ILE A 48 -3.98 -8.43 -11.16
N THR A 49 -4.81 -9.45 -11.36
CA THR A 49 -6.06 -9.32 -12.14
C THR A 49 -7.00 -8.30 -11.51
N ALA A 50 -7.24 -8.37 -10.21
CA ALA A 50 -8.09 -7.40 -9.51
C ALA A 50 -7.54 -5.95 -9.59
N LEU A 51 -6.22 -5.77 -9.54
CA LEU A 51 -5.59 -4.46 -9.73
C LEU A 51 -5.75 -3.89 -11.13
N GLN A 52 -5.82 -4.73 -12.16
CA GLN A 52 -5.99 -4.28 -13.53
C GLN A 52 -7.38 -3.68 -13.80
N GLU A 53 -8.39 -4.12 -13.06
CA GLU A 53 -9.77 -3.61 -13.18
C GLU A 53 -9.91 -2.16 -12.68
N ARG A 54 -9.02 -1.70 -11.80
CA ARG A 54 -9.03 -0.35 -11.24
C ARG A 54 -8.69 0.76 -12.25
N GLY A 55 -8.14 0.40 -13.42
CA GLY A 55 -7.66 1.35 -14.43
C GLY A 55 -6.36 2.06 -14.01
N GLY A 56 -5.60 2.58 -14.99
CA GLY A 56 -4.34 3.31 -14.74
C GLY A 56 -3.10 2.45 -14.41
N LEU A 57 -3.28 1.16 -14.11
CA LEU A 57 -2.23 0.18 -13.92
C LEU A 57 -2.03 -0.71 -15.16
N THR A 58 -0.79 -0.79 -15.64
CA THR A 58 -0.42 -1.85 -16.59
C THR A 58 -0.22 -3.15 -15.84
N ARG A 59 -0.35 -4.29 -16.54
CA ARG A 59 -0.07 -5.63 -15.97
C ARG A 59 1.27 -5.68 -15.22
N LEU A 60 2.32 -5.14 -15.86
CA LEU A 60 3.67 -5.13 -15.30
C LEU A 60 3.77 -4.32 -13.99
N ARG A 61 3.07 -3.17 -13.91
CA ARG A 61 3.06 -2.36 -12.68
C ARG A 61 2.29 -3.05 -11.57
N ALA A 62 1.18 -3.72 -11.91
CA ALA A 62 0.44 -4.52 -10.95
C ALA A 62 1.29 -5.70 -10.43
N GLU A 63 2.00 -6.40 -11.31
CA GLU A 63 2.96 -7.45 -10.93
C GLU A 63 4.02 -6.93 -9.95
N TYR A 64 4.67 -5.80 -10.26
CA TYR A 64 5.68 -5.19 -9.39
C TYR A 64 5.10 -4.77 -8.04
N PHE A 65 3.92 -4.16 -8.04
CA PHE A 65 3.25 -3.75 -6.81
C PHE A 65 2.90 -4.95 -5.93
N VAL A 66 2.34 -6.02 -6.49
CA VAL A 66 1.97 -7.24 -5.74
C VAL A 66 3.21 -7.92 -5.16
N LYS A 67 4.31 -7.99 -5.92
CA LYS A 67 5.58 -8.52 -5.41
C LYS A 67 6.14 -7.69 -4.26
N LEU A 68 6.12 -6.37 -4.41
CA LEU A 68 6.55 -5.44 -3.35
C LEU A 68 5.69 -5.60 -2.09
N TRP A 69 4.36 -5.64 -2.23
CA TRP A 69 3.47 -5.80 -1.08
C TRP A 69 3.76 -7.10 -0.33
N GLY A 70 3.82 -8.24 -1.04
CA GLY A 70 4.14 -9.52 -0.43
C GLY A 70 5.50 -9.50 0.29
N TYR A 71 6.51 -8.90 -0.32
CA TYR A 71 7.84 -8.75 0.28
C TYR A 71 7.83 -7.91 1.56
N LEU A 72 7.21 -6.73 1.53
CA LEU A 72 7.11 -5.85 2.70
C LEU A 72 6.35 -6.52 3.85
N LEU A 73 5.32 -7.29 3.52
CA LEU A 73 4.52 -8.04 4.49
C LEU A 73 5.34 -9.13 5.20
N LEU A 74 6.10 -9.90 4.43
CA LEU A 74 7.01 -10.92 4.97
C LEU A 74 8.10 -10.30 5.83
N LYS A 75 8.68 -9.19 5.38
CA LYS A 75 9.71 -8.46 6.12
C LYS A 75 9.17 -7.93 7.46
N TRP A 76 7.98 -7.34 7.45
CA TRP A 76 7.30 -6.89 8.66
C TRP A 76 6.99 -8.05 9.62
N GLN A 77 6.48 -9.19 9.13
CA GLN A 77 6.24 -10.38 9.96
C GLN A 77 7.52 -10.87 10.64
N GLN A 78 8.64 -10.88 9.90
CA GLN A 78 9.93 -11.29 10.44
C GLN A 78 10.44 -10.33 11.52
N GLU A 79 10.31 -9.02 11.30
CA GLU A 79 10.69 -7.99 12.29
C GLU A 79 9.86 -8.08 13.58
N GLN A 80 8.60 -8.53 13.47
CA GLN A 80 7.72 -8.82 14.61
C GLN A 80 8.09 -10.13 15.34
N GLY A 81 9.12 -10.86 14.91
CA GLY A 81 9.53 -12.14 15.49
C GLY A 81 8.66 -13.32 15.10
N ASN A 82 7.77 -13.17 14.11
CA ASN A 82 7.00 -14.29 13.60
C ASN A 82 7.89 -15.16 12.72
N SER A 83 8.02 -16.44 13.09
CA SER A 83 8.66 -17.42 12.22
C SER A 83 7.78 -17.64 10.98
N LEU A 84 8.36 -17.45 9.79
CA LEU A 84 7.71 -17.74 8.52
C LEU A 84 7.52 -19.25 8.40
N ASN A 85 6.42 -19.75 8.96
CA ASN A 85 6.14 -21.18 9.03
C ASN A 85 5.35 -21.66 7.81
N GLN A 86 4.68 -20.74 7.10
CA GLN A 86 3.85 -21.03 5.94
C GLN A 86 3.95 -19.92 4.89
N PRO A 87 3.81 -20.25 3.59
CA PRO A 87 3.68 -19.24 2.54
C PRO A 87 2.46 -18.32 2.78
N LEU A 88 2.60 -17.05 2.41
CA LEU A 88 1.53 -16.07 2.36
C LEU A 88 0.37 -16.60 1.51
N THR A 89 -0.75 -16.80 2.17
CA THR A 89 -2.02 -17.14 1.53
C THR A 89 -2.79 -15.88 1.12
N ARG A 90 -2.63 -14.78 1.88
CA ARG A 90 -3.32 -13.51 1.64
C ARG A 90 -2.43 -12.30 1.92
N LEU A 91 -2.69 -11.21 1.22
CA LEU A 91 -2.14 -9.89 1.53
C LEU A 91 -3.10 -9.16 2.45
N TYR A 92 -2.57 -8.51 3.48
CA TYR A 92 -3.35 -7.71 4.42
C TYR A 92 -2.74 -6.30 4.54
N PRO A 93 -3.55 -5.30 4.93
CA PRO A 93 -3.07 -3.94 5.11
C PRO A 93 -2.06 -3.88 6.23
N MET A 94 -0.97 -3.15 6.00
CA MET A 94 0.08 -2.92 7.00
C MET A 94 -0.16 -1.57 7.67
N THR A 95 -0.20 -1.56 9.00
CA THR A 95 -0.36 -0.32 9.76
C THR A 95 0.91 0.53 9.74
N GLU A 96 2.07 -0.13 9.74
CA GLU A 96 3.39 0.48 9.89
C GLU A 96 4.12 0.63 8.54
N MET A 97 5.12 1.52 8.52
CA MET A 97 6.02 1.65 7.38
C MET A 97 7.19 0.69 7.54
N VAL A 98 7.54 0.00 6.46
CA VAL A 98 8.59 -1.02 6.44
C VAL A 98 9.78 -0.49 5.63
N PRO A 99 11.03 -0.60 6.13
CA PRO A 99 12.20 -0.17 5.39
C PRO A 99 12.39 -1.01 4.11
N CYS A 100 12.59 -0.34 2.98
CA CYS A 100 12.83 -0.94 1.68
C CYS A 100 13.79 -0.07 0.87
N THR A 101 14.99 -0.58 0.65
CA THR A 101 16.00 0.04 -0.20
C THR A 101 15.60 -0.01 -1.67
N HIS A 102 16.16 0.90 -2.47
CA HIS A 102 15.98 0.86 -3.93
C HIS A 102 16.55 -0.41 -4.56
N ARG A 103 17.59 -0.99 -3.95
CA ARG A 103 18.19 -2.25 -4.38
C ARG A 103 17.23 -3.43 -4.17
N GLU A 104 16.65 -3.57 -2.98
CA GLU A 104 15.62 -4.59 -2.71
C GLU A 104 14.46 -4.44 -3.70
N ALA A 105 13.99 -3.20 -3.93
CA ALA A 105 12.94 -2.94 -4.93
C ALA A 105 13.38 -3.32 -6.36
N ALA A 106 14.63 -3.06 -6.74
CA ALA A 106 15.16 -3.43 -8.04
C ALA A 106 15.23 -4.95 -8.22
N GLU A 107 15.67 -5.67 -7.20
CA GLU A 107 15.69 -7.14 -7.19
C GLU A 107 14.26 -7.71 -7.32
N LEU A 108 13.27 -7.10 -6.66
CA LEU A 108 11.86 -7.51 -6.78
C LEU A 108 11.26 -7.26 -8.17
N PHE A 109 11.53 -6.09 -8.75
CA PHE A 109 10.94 -5.69 -10.03
C PHE A 109 11.66 -6.33 -11.22
N TYR A 110 12.99 -6.42 -11.13
CA TYR A 110 13.84 -6.72 -12.26
C TYR A 110 14.75 -7.92 -12.03
N GLY A 111 14.71 -8.62 -10.89
CA GLY A 111 15.66 -9.72 -10.60
C GLY A 111 15.67 -10.87 -11.61
N GLN A 112 14.58 -11.05 -12.37
CA GLN A 112 14.49 -12.05 -13.45
C GLN A 112 14.86 -11.50 -14.84
N GLN A 113 15.21 -10.22 -14.95
CA GLN A 113 15.52 -9.53 -16.20
C GLN A 113 16.87 -8.82 -16.06
N GLU A 114 17.74 -8.89 -17.08
CA GLU A 114 18.99 -8.08 -17.09
C GLU A 114 18.74 -6.55 -17.19
N LYS A 115 17.49 -6.10 -17.08
CA LYS A 115 17.06 -4.72 -17.33
C LYS A 115 16.42 -4.13 -16.09
N GLY A 116 17.21 -3.44 -15.29
CA GLY A 116 16.72 -2.61 -14.20
C GLY A 116 17.82 -2.19 -13.25
N SER A 117 17.92 -0.89 -12.98
CA SER A 117 18.83 -0.34 -11.97
C SER A 117 18.04 0.11 -10.74
N ASP A 118 18.74 0.31 -9.62
CA ASP A 118 18.18 0.92 -8.40
C ASP A 118 17.46 2.24 -8.70
N ARG A 119 17.98 3.03 -9.65
CA ARG A 119 17.33 4.26 -10.11
C ARG A 119 16.01 3.99 -10.81
N ALA A 120 15.96 2.98 -11.68
CA ALA A 120 14.72 2.60 -12.37
C ALA A 120 13.67 2.09 -11.37
N ALA A 121 14.09 1.34 -10.35
CA ALA A 121 13.23 0.89 -9.26
C ALA A 121 12.69 2.07 -8.45
N GLY A 122 13.55 3.05 -8.11
CA GLY A 122 13.13 4.29 -7.47
C GLY A 122 12.06 5.04 -8.27
N MET A 123 12.25 5.20 -9.59
CA MET A 123 11.23 5.80 -10.46
C MET A 123 9.93 4.99 -10.51
N MET A 124 10.01 3.66 -10.45
CA MET A 124 8.83 2.80 -10.39
C MET A 124 8.07 2.99 -9.07
N LEU A 125 8.78 3.06 -7.94
CA LEU A 125 8.17 3.37 -6.63
C LEU A 125 7.45 4.71 -6.65
N ASP A 126 8.08 5.76 -7.19
CA ASP A 126 7.46 7.08 -7.30
C ASP A 126 6.18 7.06 -8.17
N ARG A 127 6.15 6.21 -9.22
CA ARG A 127 4.93 5.99 -10.02
C ARG A 127 3.84 5.26 -9.23
N LEU A 128 4.19 4.22 -8.47
CA LEU A 128 3.23 3.50 -7.62
C LEU A 128 2.67 4.40 -6.49
N ILE A 129 3.47 5.34 -6.00
CA ILE A 129 3.04 6.38 -5.06
C ILE A 129 2.07 7.35 -5.73
N GLY A 130 2.38 7.81 -6.95
CA GLY A 130 1.46 8.62 -7.76
C GLY A 130 0.10 7.93 -7.92
N LEU A 131 0.12 6.64 -8.27
CA LEU A 131 -1.08 5.77 -8.39
C LEU A 131 -1.85 5.61 -7.07
N GLY A 132 -1.38 6.18 -5.96
CA GLY A 132 -2.05 6.14 -4.67
C GLY A 132 -2.04 4.74 -4.05
N LEU A 133 -1.11 3.89 -4.45
CA LEU A 133 -0.96 2.53 -3.92
C LEU A 133 0.01 2.46 -2.74
N LEU A 134 0.98 3.39 -2.72
CA LEU A 134 2.05 3.42 -1.73
C LEU A 134 2.17 4.78 -1.07
N GLU A 135 2.73 4.76 0.13
CA GLU A 135 3.26 5.91 0.82
C GLU A 135 4.74 5.71 1.08
N LYS A 136 5.48 6.81 1.04
CA LYS A 136 6.93 6.83 1.15
C LYS A 136 7.36 7.88 2.17
N ARG A 137 8.26 7.49 3.05
CA ARG A 137 8.93 8.37 4.01
C ARG A 137 10.41 8.02 4.05
N PHE A 138 11.26 9.02 4.21
CA PHE A 138 12.68 8.81 4.48
C PHE A 138 12.93 9.02 5.97
N ASP A 139 13.59 8.06 6.62
CA ASP A 139 13.89 8.10 8.06
C ASP A 139 15.28 8.66 8.39
N GLY A 140 16.07 9.00 7.37
CA GLY A 140 17.45 9.47 7.49
C GLY A 140 18.48 8.43 7.04
N GLN A 141 18.11 7.15 7.02
CA GLN A 141 19.00 6.04 6.64
C GLN A 141 18.47 5.27 5.43
N THR A 142 17.17 4.98 5.40
CA THR A 142 16.54 4.22 4.33
C THR A 142 15.16 4.76 3.96
N LEU A 143 14.68 4.28 2.84
CA LEU A 143 13.33 4.55 2.37
C LEU A 143 12.36 3.61 3.11
N CYS A 144 11.37 4.16 3.80
CA CYS A 144 10.30 3.39 4.43
C CYS A 144 9.04 3.49 3.56
N LEU A 145 8.44 2.34 3.27
CA LEU A 145 7.27 2.20 2.42
C LEU A 145 6.09 1.66 3.22
N ARG A 146 4.90 2.13 2.88
CA ARG A 146 3.64 1.54 3.35
C ARG A 146 2.69 1.37 2.19
N VAL A 147 2.07 0.21 2.11
CA VAL A 147 0.97 -0.03 1.17
C VAL A 147 -0.29 0.61 1.73
N ARG A 148 -0.98 1.41 0.94
CA ARG A 148 -2.26 2.00 1.34
C ARG A 148 -3.34 0.92 1.42
N ASP A 149 -4.37 1.17 2.22
CA ASP A 149 -5.51 0.27 2.30
C ASP A 149 -6.21 0.17 0.94
N LEU A 150 -6.21 -1.05 0.39
CA LEU A 150 -6.87 -1.41 -0.86
C LEU A 150 -8.03 -2.36 -0.54
N PRO A 151 -9.16 -1.85 -0.04
CA PRO A 151 -10.29 -2.68 0.41
C PRO A 151 -10.79 -3.62 -0.69
N GLU A 152 -10.67 -3.22 -1.97
CA GLU A 152 -11.02 -4.06 -3.12
C GLU A 152 -10.11 -5.29 -3.31
N LEU A 153 -8.91 -5.30 -2.73
CA LEU A 153 -7.95 -6.42 -2.83
C LEU A 153 -7.89 -7.26 -1.56
N ILE A 154 -8.46 -6.78 -0.47
CA ILE A 154 -8.56 -7.55 0.77
C ILE A 154 -9.74 -8.50 0.57
N PHE A 155 -9.46 -9.70 0.05
CA PHE A 155 -10.42 -10.80 -0.02
C PHE A 155 -10.72 -11.28 1.40
N SER A 156 -11.57 -10.53 2.09
CA SER A 156 -12.03 -10.87 3.41
C SER A 156 -13.28 -11.75 3.27
N GLU A 157 -13.10 -13.05 3.51
CA GLU A 157 -14.20 -13.92 3.97
C GLU A 157 -14.81 -13.41 5.30
N GLN A 158 -14.17 -12.44 5.96
CA GLN A 158 -14.66 -11.72 7.14
C GLN A 158 -15.34 -10.38 6.78
N SER A 159 -15.74 -10.16 5.53
CA SER A 159 -16.61 -9.04 5.16
C SER A 159 -18.06 -9.21 5.66
N GLU A 160 -18.29 -10.08 6.65
CA GLU A 160 -19.59 -10.30 7.27
C GLU A 160 -19.85 -9.43 8.52
N SER A 161 -18.92 -8.56 8.93
CA SER A 161 -19.17 -7.74 10.13
C SER A 161 -18.56 -6.34 10.15
N THR A 162 -18.48 -5.65 9.00
CA THR A 162 -18.67 -4.20 9.07
C THR A 162 -20.16 -4.00 8.90
N GLU A 163 -20.87 -3.52 9.94
CA GLU A 163 -22.27 -3.13 9.81
C GLU A 163 -22.45 -2.46 8.45
N SER A 164 -23.28 -3.05 7.59
CA SER A 164 -23.42 -2.60 6.21
C SER A 164 -23.83 -1.14 6.26
N VAL A 165 -22.88 -0.23 6.02
CA VAL A 165 -23.13 1.20 6.11
C VAL A 165 -24.13 1.50 5.00
N GLN A 166 -25.35 1.82 5.40
CA GLN A 166 -26.40 2.09 4.44
C GLN A 166 -26.03 3.37 3.68
N LEU A 167 -25.96 3.25 2.36
CA LEU A 167 -25.74 4.39 1.48
C LEU A 167 -27.08 4.85 0.95
N TYR A 168 -27.27 6.16 0.89
CA TYR A 168 -28.48 6.73 0.30
C TYR A 168 -28.14 7.91 -0.62
N PRO A 169 -28.86 8.04 -1.75
CA PRO A 169 -28.71 9.17 -2.65
C PRO A 169 -29.40 10.41 -2.06
N ASP A 170 -28.76 11.57 -2.21
CA ASP A 170 -29.28 12.86 -1.76
C ASP A 170 -28.99 13.96 -2.79
N ALA A 171 -29.67 15.10 -2.65
CA ALA A 171 -29.41 16.29 -3.43
C ALA A 171 -28.02 16.86 -3.10
N PHE A 172 -27.27 17.26 -4.12
CA PHE A 172 -25.97 17.90 -3.91
C PHE A 172 -26.17 19.30 -3.31
N ASN A 173 -25.59 19.53 -2.14
CA ASN A 173 -25.60 20.83 -1.47
C ASN A 173 -24.25 21.54 -1.67
N PRO A 174 -24.21 22.64 -2.43
CA PRO A 174 -22.95 23.29 -2.74
C PRO A 174 -22.23 23.94 -1.54
N ARG A 175 -22.94 24.16 -0.43
CA ARG A 175 -22.34 24.72 0.79
C ARG A 175 -21.54 23.68 1.57
N THR A 176 -22.00 22.43 1.59
CA THR A 176 -21.41 21.36 2.41
C THR A 176 -20.61 20.36 1.60
N ASP A 177 -21.02 20.05 0.37
CA ASP A 177 -20.51 18.88 -0.35
C ASP A 177 -19.36 19.21 -1.30
N VAL A 178 -19.24 20.46 -1.74
CA VAL A 178 -18.22 20.88 -2.73
C VAL A 178 -16.81 20.50 -2.30
N ILE A 179 -16.44 20.75 -1.05
CA ILE A 179 -15.08 20.50 -0.57
C ILE A 179 -14.83 19.00 -0.37
N PRO A 180 -15.67 18.25 0.37
CA PRO A 180 -15.52 16.80 0.48
C PRO A 180 -15.49 16.09 -0.87
N VAL A 181 -16.38 16.44 -1.79
CA VAL A 181 -16.46 15.81 -3.12
C VAL A 181 -15.26 16.18 -3.99
N ALA A 182 -14.77 17.43 -3.93
CA ALA A 182 -13.53 17.80 -4.64
C ALA A 182 -12.32 17.01 -4.12
N ASN A 183 -12.21 16.83 -2.81
CA ASN A 183 -11.15 16.03 -2.21
C ASN A 183 -11.29 14.55 -2.58
N LEU A 184 -12.51 14.02 -2.63
CA LEU A 184 -12.79 12.66 -3.10
C LEU A 184 -12.32 12.46 -4.55
N PHE A 185 -12.62 13.40 -5.45
CA PHE A 185 -12.14 13.37 -6.83
C PHE A 185 -10.62 13.40 -6.91
N VAL A 186 -9.97 14.30 -6.18
CA VAL A 186 -8.50 14.35 -6.19
C VAL A 186 -7.94 13.03 -5.70
N LYS A 187 -8.41 12.50 -4.57
CA LYS A 187 -7.94 11.22 -4.03
C LYS A 187 -8.03 10.08 -5.04
N ASN A 188 -9.13 10.00 -5.80
CA ASN A 188 -9.40 8.89 -6.72
C ASN A 188 -8.82 9.09 -8.13
N TYR A 189 -8.56 10.34 -8.55
CA TYR A 189 -8.14 10.68 -9.92
C TYR A 189 -6.86 11.52 -9.99
N THR A 190 -6.05 11.56 -8.91
CA THR A 190 -4.76 12.29 -8.86
C THR A 190 -3.89 12.02 -10.09
N GLU A 191 -3.91 10.78 -10.60
CA GLU A 191 -3.11 10.34 -11.74
C GLU A 191 -3.54 10.89 -13.09
N ILE A 192 -4.82 11.22 -13.25
CA ILE A 192 -5.35 11.86 -14.44
C ILE A 192 -5.03 13.36 -14.40
N ILE A 193 -4.97 13.93 -13.19
CA ILE A 193 -4.65 15.34 -12.95
C ILE A 193 -3.13 15.50 -12.84
N ARG A 194 -2.42 15.22 -13.94
CA ARG A 194 -0.96 15.50 -14.02
C ARG A 194 -0.70 17.01 -13.91
N ASP A 195 0.43 17.36 -13.28
CA ASP A 195 1.03 18.71 -13.24
C ASP A 195 0.38 19.78 -12.34
N VAL A 196 -0.58 19.43 -11.47
CA VAL A 196 -1.17 20.38 -10.51
C VAL A 196 -1.10 19.81 -9.11
N SER A 197 -0.64 20.61 -8.12
CA SER A 197 -0.63 20.17 -6.72
C SER A 197 -2.02 19.72 -6.27
N ALA A 198 -2.12 18.71 -5.41
CA ALA A 198 -3.40 18.17 -4.94
C ALA A 198 -4.34 19.27 -4.42
N ALA A 199 -3.80 20.27 -3.72
CA ALA A 199 -4.54 21.42 -3.23
C ALA A 199 -5.08 22.32 -4.37
N ALA A 200 -4.28 22.57 -5.40
CA ALA A 200 -4.71 23.37 -6.55
C ALA A 200 -5.73 22.61 -7.41
N ALA A 201 -5.57 21.29 -7.55
CA ALA A 201 -6.54 20.41 -8.21
C ALA A 201 -7.89 20.43 -7.46
N ALA A 202 -7.87 20.25 -6.14
CA ALA A 202 -9.06 20.30 -5.30
C ALA A 202 -9.77 21.65 -5.42
N ARG A 203 -9.01 22.75 -5.42
CA ARG A 203 -9.57 24.11 -5.60
C ARG A 203 -10.22 24.29 -6.97
N LYS A 204 -9.61 23.79 -8.04
CA LYS A 204 -10.16 23.86 -9.41
C LYS A 204 -11.44 23.04 -9.51
N THR A 205 -11.43 21.80 -9.02
CA THR A 205 -12.60 20.93 -8.97
C THR A 205 -13.74 21.57 -8.16
N ALA A 206 -13.43 22.13 -6.98
CA ALA A 206 -14.41 22.83 -6.15
C ALA A 206 -15.03 24.05 -6.86
N LYS A 207 -14.25 24.78 -7.69
CA LYS A 207 -14.77 25.89 -8.50
C LYS A 207 -15.75 25.37 -9.56
N CYS A 208 -15.41 24.30 -10.26
CA CYS A 208 -16.29 23.67 -11.26
C CYS A 208 -17.59 23.16 -10.62
N LEU A 209 -17.50 22.44 -9.50
CA LEU A 209 -18.68 21.92 -8.79
C LEU A 209 -19.63 23.04 -8.33
N ARG A 210 -19.11 24.17 -7.85
CA ARG A 210 -19.95 25.34 -7.53
C ARG A 210 -20.64 25.89 -8.76
N ALA A 211 -19.91 26.09 -9.85
CA ALA A 211 -20.49 26.59 -11.10
C ALA A 211 -21.58 25.66 -11.64
N TRP A 212 -21.36 24.34 -11.58
CA TRP A 212 -22.35 23.36 -12.01
C TRP A 212 -23.56 23.32 -11.09
N SER A 213 -23.36 23.41 -9.77
CA SER A 213 -24.48 23.43 -8.83
C SER A 213 -25.40 24.65 -9.00
N GLN A 214 -24.90 25.75 -9.55
CA GLN A 214 -25.71 26.94 -9.84
C GLN A 214 -26.56 26.78 -11.09
N ASN A 215 -26.05 26.07 -12.10
CA ASN A 215 -26.69 25.93 -13.40
C ASN A 215 -27.49 24.63 -13.55
N TYR A 216 -27.13 23.59 -12.80
CA TYR A 216 -27.60 22.21 -12.98
C TYR A 216 -27.83 21.53 -11.61
N ALA A 217 -28.40 22.25 -10.64
CA ALA A 217 -28.64 21.73 -9.29
C ALA A 217 -29.44 20.41 -9.29
N ALA A 218 -30.48 20.35 -10.14
CA ALA A 218 -31.33 19.19 -10.28
C ALA A 218 -30.59 17.95 -10.81
N CYS A 219 -29.49 18.14 -11.55
CA CYS A 219 -28.71 17.07 -12.17
C CYS A 219 -27.59 16.53 -11.29
N MET A 220 -27.35 17.14 -10.12
CA MET A 220 -26.28 16.75 -9.21
C MET A 220 -26.86 15.96 -8.03
N ARG A 221 -26.32 14.76 -7.82
CA ARG A 221 -26.64 13.89 -6.69
C ARG A 221 -25.38 13.49 -5.96
N VAL A 222 -25.50 13.29 -4.66
CA VAL A 222 -24.42 12.85 -3.81
C VAL A 222 -24.83 11.57 -3.10
N LEU A 223 -23.93 10.60 -3.05
CA LEU A 223 -24.14 9.37 -2.31
C LEU A 223 -23.54 9.56 -0.92
N ARG A 224 -24.35 9.43 0.11
CA ARG A 224 -23.94 9.65 1.50
C ARG A 224 -23.99 8.35 2.29
N ARG A 225 -23.15 8.28 3.31
CA ARG A 225 -23.33 7.30 4.37
C ARG A 225 -24.45 7.74 5.33
N SER A 226 -25.29 6.81 5.76
CA SER A 226 -26.36 7.08 6.72
C SER A 226 -25.88 7.45 8.12
N ASP A 227 -24.68 7.01 8.52
CA ASP A 227 -24.15 7.15 9.87
C ASP A 227 -23.59 8.54 10.17
N ASN A 228 -22.94 9.18 9.20
CA ASN A 228 -22.24 10.45 9.39
C ASN A 228 -22.50 11.49 8.29
N LEU A 229 -23.39 11.17 7.33
CA LEU A 229 -23.76 12.04 6.20
C LEU A 229 -22.59 12.42 5.28
N ASN A 230 -21.42 11.78 5.45
CA ASN A 230 -20.25 12.08 4.63
C ASN A 230 -20.50 11.61 3.20
N PRO A 231 -20.18 12.46 2.21
CA PRO A 231 -20.31 12.10 0.81
C PRO A 231 -19.20 11.11 0.42
N VAL A 232 -19.60 9.97 -0.11
CA VAL A 232 -18.72 8.88 -0.57
C VAL A 232 -18.75 8.70 -2.09
N GLY A 233 -19.69 9.35 -2.76
CA GLY A 233 -19.80 9.36 -4.21
C GLY A 233 -20.58 10.56 -4.69
N VAL A 234 -20.46 10.86 -5.99
CA VAL A 234 -21.23 11.93 -6.64
C VAL A 234 -21.62 11.46 -8.03
N SER A 235 -22.84 11.80 -8.44
CA SER A 235 -23.32 11.65 -9.80
C SER A 235 -23.70 13.02 -10.35
N ILE A 236 -23.26 13.30 -11.57
CA ILE A 236 -23.52 14.56 -12.26
C ILE A 236 -24.02 14.18 -13.64
N PHE A 237 -25.32 14.35 -13.85
CA PHE A 237 -25.94 14.11 -15.14
C PHE A 237 -25.84 15.38 -15.98
N TYR A 238 -25.51 15.22 -17.26
CA TYR A 238 -25.47 16.32 -18.21
C TYR A 238 -26.53 16.07 -19.28
N PRO A 239 -27.43 17.04 -19.54
CA PRO A 239 -28.37 16.89 -20.64
C PRO A 239 -27.58 16.89 -21.96
N VAL A 240 -27.66 15.78 -22.70
CA VAL A 240 -26.97 15.60 -23.99
C VAL A 240 -27.92 15.70 -25.18
N SER A 241 -29.22 15.80 -24.94
CA SER A 241 -30.26 15.99 -25.95
C SER A 241 -31.32 17.00 -25.46
N SER A 242 -31.96 17.69 -26.40
CA SER A 242 -33.05 18.62 -26.11
C SER A 242 -34.23 17.95 -25.37
N GLU A 243 -34.50 16.68 -25.66
CA GLU A 243 -35.55 15.90 -24.96
C GLU A 243 -35.20 15.63 -23.49
N SER A 244 -33.91 15.60 -23.14
CA SER A 244 -33.48 15.40 -21.76
C SER A 244 -33.59 16.66 -20.93
N GLU A 245 -33.62 17.86 -21.54
CA GLU A 245 -33.69 19.14 -20.84
C GLU A 245 -34.94 19.24 -19.95
N ASP A 246 -36.10 18.78 -20.43
CA ASP A 246 -37.36 18.79 -19.66
C ASP A 246 -37.33 17.89 -18.40
N SER A 247 -36.43 16.90 -18.37
CA SER A 247 -36.23 16.05 -17.18
C SER A 247 -35.24 16.65 -16.16
N PHE A 248 -34.56 17.74 -16.53
CA PHE A 248 -33.44 18.32 -15.80
C PHE A 248 -33.62 19.80 -15.42
N PHE A 249 -34.55 20.53 -16.04
CA PHE A 249 -34.89 21.94 -15.76
C PHE A 249 -36.36 22.11 -15.37
#